data_AF-A0A356FW34-F1
#
_entry.id   AF-A0A356FW34-F1
#
_cell.length_a   1.000
_cell.length_b   1.000
_cell.length_c   1.000
_cell.angle_alpha   90.00
_cell.angle_beta   90.00
_cell.angle_gamma   90.00
#
_symmetry.space_group_name_H-M   'P 1'
#
loop_
_entity.id
_entity.type
_entity.pdbx_description
1 polymer ?
#
loop_
_entity_poly.entity_id
_entity_poly.type
_entity_poly.pdbx_seq_one_letter_code
_entity_poly.pdbx_strand_id
1 'polypeptide(L)'
;DKFNNPVWSIHNGNPPKPETGLSFGILLNLVSVAHTEDPAALWKYISSYAPEATPETCPKLAALVPYAAAYYNDFVKPTQHYRTPEGKEIDALQDLKAVLEVLPEQASAEAVQTAVYEIGKKYYADDLKGWFKVMYETLLGQSTGPRMGSFIALYGIKESVALIGDALNGKLK
;
A
#
# COMPACT_ATOMS: atom_id res chain seq x y z
N ASP A 1 39.12 8.97 1.68
CA ASP A 1 37.74 8.41 1.71
C ASP A 1 36.60 9.43 1.58
N LYS A 2 36.68 10.66 2.12
CA LYS A 2 35.59 11.65 1.99
C LYS A 2 35.35 12.17 0.56
N PHE A 3 36.40 12.33 -0.26
CA PHE A 3 36.31 12.86 -1.63
C PHE A 3 35.62 11.93 -2.63
N ASN A 4 35.51 10.63 -2.33
CA ASN A 4 34.80 9.66 -3.17
C ASN A 4 33.30 9.57 -2.85
N ASN A 5 32.81 10.35 -1.87
CA ASN A 5 31.40 10.39 -1.51
C ASN A 5 30.71 11.55 -2.24
N PRO A 6 29.74 11.29 -3.14
CA PRO A 6 28.99 12.32 -3.87
C PRO A 6 28.30 13.33 -2.95
N VAL A 7 27.92 12.94 -1.74
CA VAL A 7 27.34 13.84 -0.73
C VAL A 7 28.32 14.96 -0.37
N TRP A 8 29.62 14.68 -0.38
CA TRP A 8 30.65 15.70 -0.16
C TRP A 8 30.78 16.63 -1.36
N SER A 9 30.78 16.09 -2.58
CA SER A 9 30.92 16.87 -3.81
C SER A 9 29.71 17.75 -4.14
N ILE A 10 28.49 17.31 -3.79
CA ILE A 10 27.24 18.01 -4.13
C ILE A 10 26.73 18.86 -2.97
N HIS A 11 26.85 18.37 -1.74
CA HIS A 11 26.24 18.98 -0.55
C HIS A 11 27.27 19.40 0.50
N ASN A 12 28.57 19.37 0.20
CA ASN A 12 29.64 19.67 1.15
C ASN A 12 29.54 18.86 2.46
N GLY A 13 29.04 17.62 2.36
CA GLY A 13 28.84 16.74 3.50
C GLY A 13 27.58 17.02 4.33
N ASN A 14 26.75 18.00 3.94
CA ASN A 14 25.54 18.37 4.64
C ASN A 14 24.32 18.32 3.70
N PRO A 15 23.85 17.12 3.32
CA PRO A 15 22.68 16.99 2.47
C PRO A 15 21.43 17.54 3.16
N PRO A 16 20.48 18.10 2.40
CA PRO A 16 19.21 18.54 2.97
C PRO A 16 18.50 17.37 3.64
N LYS A 17 17.96 17.60 4.83
CA LYS A 17 17.17 16.58 5.53
C LYS A 17 15.89 16.28 4.73
N PRO A 18 15.40 15.03 4.76
CA PRO A 18 14.07 14.71 4.25
C PRO A 18 13.01 15.57 4.94
N GLU A 19 12.03 16.05 4.18
CA GLU A 19 10.90 16.81 4.72
C GLU A 19 9.96 15.89 5.52
N THR A 20 9.87 14.62 5.11
CA THR A 20 9.07 13.59 5.78
C THR A 20 9.79 12.24 5.77
N GLY A 21 9.26 11.27 6.52
CA GLY A 21 9.66 9.86 6.43
C GLY A 21 8.99 9.09 5.28
N LEU A 22 8.17 9.75 4.46
CA LEU A 22 7.44 9.10 3.37
C LEU A 22 8.34 8.86 2.17
N SER A 23 8.49 7.60 1.80
CA SER A 23 9.15 7.24 0.54
C SER A 23 8.20 7.41 -0.65
N PHE A 24 8.76 7.63 -1.84
CA PHE A 24 7.97 7.65 -3.07
C PHE A 24 7.19 6.34 -3.30
N GLY A 25 7.75 5.20 -2.88
CA GLY A 25 7.04 3.91 -2.95
C GLY A 25 5.76 3.87 -2.11
N ILE A 26 5.72 4.55 -0.96
CA ILE A 26 4.50 4.67 -0.16
C ILE A 26 3.45 5.49 -0.92
N LEU A 27 3.85 6.56 -1.61
CA LEU A 27 2.94 7.34 -2.46
C LEU A 27 2.35 6.50 -3.59
N LEU A 28 3.18 5.71 -4.28
CA LEU A 28 2.70 4.82 -5.35
C LEU A 28 1.69 3.80 -4.82
N ASN A 29 1.92 3.24 -3.64
CA ASN A 29 0.95 2.35 -3.00
C ASN A 29 -0.35 3.09 -2.70
N LEU A 30 -0.25 4.31 -2.15
CA LEU A 30 -1.40 5.13 -1.78
C LEU A 30 -2.28 5.50 -2.99
N VAL A 31 -1.66 5.86 -4.11
CA VAL A 31 -2.40 6.15 -5.35
C VAL A 31 -3.07 4.89 -5.89
N SER A 32 -2.38 3.75 -5.85
CA SER A 32 -2.91 2.47 -6.34
C SER A 32 -4.15 2.01 -5.55
N VAL A 33 -4.18 2.38 -4.28
CA VAL A 33 -5.23 2.09 -3.32
C VAL A 33 -6.42 3.02 -3.42
N ALA A 34 -6.14 4.33 -3.49
CA ALA A 34 -7.17 5.33 -3.44
C ALA A 34 -8.02 5.37 -4.73
N HIS A 35 -7.62 4.60 -5.76
CA HIS A 35 -8.24 4.56 -7.10
C HIS A 35 -8.53 5.95 -7.65
N THR A 36 -7.70 6.91 -7.23
CA THR A 36 -7.93 8.31 -7.46
C THR A 36 -6.68 8.92 -8.06
N GLU A 37 -6.93 9.64 -9.14
CA GLU A 37 -5.96 10.53 -9.76
C GLU A 37 -6.02 11.93 -9.16
N ASP A 38 -6.96 12.18 -8.23
CA ASP A 38 -7.12 13.47 -7.57
C ASP A 38 -6.06 13.68 -6.48
N PRO A 39 -5.13 14.64 -6.66
CA PRO A 39 -4.13 14.96 -5.65
C PRO A 39 -4.73 15.34 -4.29
N ALA A 40 -5.92 15.94 -4.25
CA ALA A 40 -6.57 16.32 -3.00
C ALA A 40 -7.01 15.08 -2.20
N ALA A 41 -7.51 14.05 -2.87
CA ALA A 41 -7.83 12.78 -2.25
C ALA A 41 -6.56 12.09 -1.72
N LEU A 42 -5.44 12.12 -2.46
CA LEU A 42 -4.16 11.59 -1.99
C LEU A 42 -3.67 12.31 -0.73
N TRP A 43 -3.81 13.64 -0.66
CA TRP A 43 -3.45 14.42 0.52
C TRP A 43 -4.25 14.04 1.76
N LYS A 44 -5.53 13.69 1.62
CA LYS A 44 -6.34 13.20 2.75
C LYS A 44 -5.71 11.95 3.39
N TYR A 45 -5.19 11.04 2.58
CA TYR A 45 -4.50 9.85 3.05
C TYR A 45 -3.07 10.14 3.55
N ILE A 46 -2.35 11.07 2.92
CA ILE A 46 -1.04 11.49 3.43
C ILE A 46 -1.18 12.08 4.83
N SER A 47 -2.18 12.94 5.05
CA SER A 47 -2.44 13.58 6.35
C SER A 47 -2.92 12.62 7.43
N SER A 48 -3.51 11.47 7.09
CA SER A 48 -3.83 10.44 8.10
C SER A 48 -2.58 9.72 8.61
N TYR A 49 -1.53 9.64 7.78
CA TYR A 49 -0.28 8.95 8.10
C TYR A 49 0.79 9.89 8.67
N ALA A 50 0.92 11.09 8.10
CA ALA A 50 1.84 12.13 8.52
C ALA A 50 1.03 13.43 8.73
N PRO A 51 0.40 13.60 9.91
CA PRO A 51 -0.46 14.75 10.20
C PRO A 51 0.24 16.11 10.05
N GLU A 52 1.55 16.14 10.24
CA GLU A 52 2.40 17.31 10.06
C GLU A 52 2.75 17.64 8.60
N ALA A 53 2.48 16.70 7.68
CA ALA A 53 2.78 16.87 6.27
C ALA A 53 1.66 17.64 5.57
N THR A 54 1.98 18.85 5.11
CA THR A 54 1.14 19.68 4.24
C THR A 54 1.95 20.08 3.00
N PRO A 55 1.29 20.58 1.93
CA PRO A 55 2.02 21.12 0.79
C PRO A 55 3.00 22.23 1.16
N GLU A 56 2.68 23.03 2.18
CA GLU A 56 3.50 24.15 2.66
C GLU A 56 4.67 23.68 3.53
N THR A 57 4.46 22.69 4.41
CA THR A 57 5.51 22.15 5.27
C THR A 57 6.42 21.15 4.54
N CYS A 58 5.92 20.53 3.47
CA CYS A 58 6.60 19.48 2.71
C CYS A 58 6.50 19.72 1.18
N PRO A 59 7.11 20.80 0.65
CA PRO A 59 6.99 21.18 -0.75
C PRO A 59 7.54 20.15 -1.74
N LYS A 60 8.58 19.36 -1.38
CA LYS A 60 9.06 18.28 -2.24
C LYS A 60 8.07 17.13 -2.27
N LEU A 61 7.47 16.79 -1.14
CA LEU A 61 6.40 15.79 -1.11
C LEU A 61 5.23 16.24 -2.01
N ALA A 62 4.83 17.51 -1.92
CA ALA A 62 3.81 18.10 -2.77
C ALA A 62 4.13 17.98 -4.26
N ALA A 63 5.40 18.21 -4.63
CA ALA A 63 5.84 18.03 -6.01
C ALA A 63 5.80 16.56 -6.47
N LEU A 64 5.95 15.59 -5.55
CA LEU A 64 5.93 14.16 -5.86
C LEU A 64 4.53 13.57 -6.04
N VAL A 65 3.52 14.09 -5.33
CA VAL A 65 2.12 13.63 -5.43
C VAL A 65 1.60 13.56 -6.87
N PRO A 66 1.69 14.61 -7.72
CA PRO A 66 1.19 14.53 -9.09
C PRO A 66 1.97 13.53 -9.95
N TYR A 67 3.26 13.30 -9.69
CA TYR A 67 4.02 12.27 -10.40
C TYR A 67 3.58 10.86 -10.00
N ALA A 68 3.23 10.64 -8.74
CA ALA A 68 2.68 9.37 -8.30
C ALA A 68 1.31 9.09 -8.93
N ALA A 69 0.46 10.12 -9.05
CA ALA A 69 -0.82 10.06 -9.76
C ALA A 69 -0.63 9.71 -11.25
N ALA A 70 0.27 10.43 -11.93
CA ALA A 70 0.59 10.17 -13.33
C ALA A 70 1.14 8.75 -13.54
N TYR A 71 2.06 8.29 -12.69
CA TYR A 71 2.62 6.95 -12.77
C TYR A 71 1.54 5.87 -12.64
N TYR A 72 0.62 6.01 -11.67
CA TYR A 72 -0.49 5.09 -11.51
C TYR A 72 -1.36 5.03 -12.78
N ASN A 73 -1.72 6.19 -13.32
CA ASN A 73 -2.56 6.28 -14.51
C ASN A 73 -1.91 5.68 -15.76
N ASP A 74 -0.61 5.92 -15.96
CA ASP A 74 0.08 5.52 -17.19
C ASP A 74 0.58 4.08 -17.16
N PHE A 75 0.94 3.55 -15.98
CA PHE A 75 1.64 2.27 -15.86
C PHE A 75 0.92 1.22 -15.02
N VAL A 76 0.13 1.62 -14.01
CA VAL A 76 -0.53 0.67 -13.12
C VAL A 76 -1.95 0.38 -13.60
N LYS A 77 -2.81 1.40 -13.60
CA LYS A 77 -4.23 1.33 -13.96
C LYS A 77 -4.51 0.59 -15.27
N PRO A 78 -3.75 0.79 -16.37
CA PRO A 78 -4.02 0.09 -17.63
C PRO A 78 -3.74 -1.41 -17.58
N THR A 79 -2.96 -1.86 -16.59
CA THR A 79 -2.57 -3.26 -16.42
C THR A 79 -3.33 -3.96 -15.29
N GLN A 80 -4.20 -3.24 -14.57
CA GLN A 80 -4.97 -3.81 -13.47
C GLN A 80 -6.02 -4.78 -14.03
N HIS A 81 -5.90 -6.04 -13.62
CA HIS A 81 -6.82 -7.10 -13.97
C HIS A 81 -7.19 -7.87 -12.70
N TYR A 82 -8.41 -7.63 -12.22
CA TYR A 82 -8.94 -8.30 -11.05
C TYR A 82 -9.41 -9.70 -11.41
N ARG A 83 -8.91 -10.69 -10.67
CA ARG A 83 -9.39 -12.07 -10.75
C ARG A 83 -10.41 -12.32 -9.64
N THR A 84 -11.49 -13.03 -9.94
CA THR A 84 -12.41 -13.52 -8.91
C THR A 84 -11.71 -14.61 -8.07
N PRO A 85 -11.74 -14.52 -6.73
CA PRO A 85 -11.20 -15.57 -5.88
C PRO A 85 -11.99 -16.88 -6.07
N GLU A 86 -11.30 -18.02 -5.97
CA GLU A 86 -11.89 -19.34 -6.20
C GLU A 86 -11.47 -20.39 -5.16
N GLY A 87 -12.34 -21.37 -4.93
CA GLY A 87 -12.06 -22.49 -4.02
C GLY A 87 -11.57 -22.03 -2.64
N LYS A 88 -10.43 -22.55 -2.20
CA LYS A 88 -9.84 -22.24 -0.88
C LYS A 88 -9.46 -20.77 -0.69
N GLU A 89 -9.34 -19.99 -1.76
CA GLU A 89 -9.04 -18.56 -1.68
C GLU A 89 -10.17 -17.77 -1.03
N ILE A 90 -11.42 -18.19 -1.29
CA ILE A 90 -12.62 -17.56 -0.73
C ILE A 90 -12.58 -17.70 0.80
N ASP A 91 -12.34 -18.91 1.30
CA ASP A 91 -12.25 -19.17 2.75
C ASP A 91 -11.09 -18.39 3.39
N ALA A 92 -9.92 -18.36 2.73
CA ALA A 92 -8.76 -17.63 3.23
C ALA A 92 -9.01 -16.12 3.31
N LEU A 93 -9.67 -15.54 2.31
CA LEU A 93 -10.04 -14.12 2.30
C LEU A 93 -11.13 -13.80 3.32
N GLN A 94 -12.11 -14.68 3.52
CA GLN A 94 -13.14 -14.52 4.56
C GLN A 94 -12.52 -14.53 5.96
N ASP A 95 -11.59 -15.44 6.22
CA ASP A 95 -10.87 -15.50 7.49
C ASP A 95 -9.98 -14.27 7.69
N LEU A 96 -9.27 -13.82 6.65
CA LEU A 96 -8.50 -12.58 6.72
C LEU A 96 -9.42 -11.40 7.05
N LYS A 97 -10.57 -11.28 6.39
CA LYS A 97 -11.57 -10.24 6.67
C LYS A 97 -11.99 -10.27 8.14
N ALA A 98 -12.34 -11.44 8.68
CA ALA A 98 -12.77 -11.58 10.07
C ALA A 98 -11.67 -11.22 11.07
N VAL A 99 -10.41 -11.60 10.79
CA VAL A 99 -9.27 -11.21 11.63
C VAL A 99 -9.04 -9.70 11.59
N LEU A 100 -9.13 -9.07 10.42
CA LEU A 100 -8.98 -7.63 10.29
C LEU A 100 -10.10 -6.86 11.00
N GLU A 101 -11.34 -7.36 10.97
CA GLU A 101 -12.50 -6.74 11.65
C GLU A 101 -12.34 -6.62 13.17
N VAL A 102 -11.54 -7.50 13.79
CA VAL A 102 -11.29 -7.49 15.24
C VAL A 102 -9.99 -6.80 15.63
N LEU A 103 -9.15 -6.41 14.66
CA LEU A 103 -7.94 -5.66 14.96
C LEU A 103 -8.27 -4.22 15.39
N PRO A 104 -7.44 -3.62 16.26
CA PRO A 104 -7.55 -2.19 16.55
C PRO A 104 -7.45 -1.37 15.26
N GLU A 105 -8.27 -0.33 15.13
CA GLU A 105 -8.30 0.53 13.92
C GLU A 105 -6.94 1.15 13.58
N GLN A 106 -6.09 1.37 14.59
CA GLN A 106 -4.73 1.89 14.45
C GLN A 106 -3.65 0.82 14.66
N ALA A 107 -3.95 -0.46 14.36
CA ALA A 107 -2.96 -1.52 14.45
C ALA A 107 -1.75 -1.22 13.54
N SER A 108 -0.54 -1.51 14.02
CA SER A 108 0.68 -1.24 13.27
C SER A 108 0.79 -2.13 12.03
N ALA A 109 1.55 -1.67 11.04
CA ALA A 109 1.82 -2.45 9.83
C ALA A 109 2.41 -3.84 10.14
N GLU A 110 3.18 -3.99 11.21
CA GLU A 110 3.74 -5.26 11.69
C GLU A 110 2.67 -6.18 12.27
N ALA A 111 1.75 -5.65 13.08
CA ALA A 111 0.65 -6.41 13.65
C ALA A 111 -0.28 -6.93 12.54
N VAL A 112 -0.62 -6.05 11.59
CA VAL A 112 -1.43 -6.41 10.41
C VAL A 112 -0.69 -7.42 9.52
N GLN A 113 0.61 -7.21 9.28
CA GLN A 113 1.42 -8.16 8.51
C GLN A 113 1.44 -9.55 9.16
N THR A 114 1.50 -9.60 10.50
CA THR A 114 1.46 -10.86 11.25
C THR A 114 0.13 -11.57 11.04
N ALA A 115 -1.00 -10.87 11.17
CA ALA A 115 -2.32 -11.43 10.88
C ALA A 115 -2.41 -12.00 9.46
N VAL A 116 -1.95 -11.26 8.45
CA VAL A 116 -1.90 -11.71 7.05
C VAL A 116 -1.07 -12.99 6.89
N TYR A 117 0.07 -13.09 7.58
CA TYR A 117 0.93 -14.27 7.54
C TYR A 117 0.30 -15.48 8.23
N GLU A 118 -0.39 -15.30 9.36
CA GLU A 118 -1.04 -16.41 10.07
C GLU A 118 -2.16 -17.03 9.23
N ILE A 119 -2.95 -16.22 8.51
CA ILE A 119 -3.89 -16.74 7.50
C ILE A 119 -3.16 -17.48 6.39
N GLY A 120 -2.06 -16.92 5.88
CA GLY A 120 -1.22 -17.58 4.89
C GLY A 120 -0.73 -18.95 5.36
N LYS A 121 -0.25 -19.08 6.59
CA LYS A 121 0.19 -20.35 7.16
C LYS A 121 -0.96 -21.36 7.29
N LYS A 122 -2.17 -20.89 7.60
CA LYS A 122 -3.36 -21.75 7.73
C LYS A 122 -3.78 -22.39 6.39
N TYR A 123 -3.75 -21.64 5.30
CA TYR A 123 -4.30 -22.08 3.99
C TYR A 123 -3.25 -22.40 2.91
N TYR A 124 -2.02 -21.92 3.12
CA TYR A 124 -0.91 -21.94 2.17
C TYR A 124 0.44 -22.22 2.87
N ALA A 125 0.45 -23.12 3.87
CA ALA A 125 1.65 -23.48 4.64
C ALA A 125 2.88 -23.76 3.76
N ASP A 126 2.67 -24.47 2.64
CA ASP A 126 3.73 -24.86 1.70
C ASP A 126 3.97 -23.83 0.58
N ASP A 127 3.14 -22.80 0.45
CA ASP A 127 3.22 -21.79 -0.61
C ASP A 127 2.74 -20.39 -0.17
N LEU A 128 3.44 -19.79 0.79
CA LEU A 128 3.15 -18.43 1.24
C LEU A 128 3.25 -17.40 0.09
N LYS A 129 4.08 -17.64 -0.92
CA LYS A 129 4.17 -16.75 -2.10
C LYS A 129 2.87 -16.77 -2.89
N GLY A 130 2.26 -17.95 -3.07
CA GLY A 130 0.93 -18.10 -3.65
C GLY A 130 -0.13 -17.31 -2.90
N TRP A 131 -0.11 -17.30 -1.56
CA TRP A 131 -1.04 -16.49 -0.76
C TRP A 131 -0.94 -14.99 -1.06
N PHE A 132 0.27 -14.44 -1.12
CA PHE A 132 0.44 -13.02 -1.48
C PHE A 132 -0.02 -12.74 -2.90
N LYS A 133 0.26 -13.66 -3.84
CA LYS A 133 -0.21 -13.55 -5.22
C LYS A 133 -1.75 -13.52 -5.30
N VAL A 134 -2.45 -14.34 -4.53
CA VAL A 134 -3.92 -14.31 -4.44
C VAL A 134 -4.39 -12.91 -4.03
N MET A 135 -3.85 -12.35 -2.93
CA MET A 135 -4.24 -11.01 -2.51
C MET A 135 -3.92 -9.94 -3.56
N TYR A 136 -2.79 -10.03 -4.26
CA TYR A 136 -2.47 -9.06 -5.31
C TYR A 136 -3.43 -9.14 -6.49
N GLU A 137 -3.75 -10.34 -6.98
CA GLU A 137 -4.62 -10.51 -8.15
C GLU A 137 -6.10 -10.25 -7.82
N THR A 138 -6.54 -10.59 -6.61
CA THR A 138 -7.95 -10.49 -6.21
C THR A 138 -8.29 -9.14 -5.58
N LEU A 139 -7.36 -8.50 -4.87
CA LEU A 139 -7.61 -7.23 -4.18
C LEU A 139 -7.02 -6.02 -4.89
N LEU A 140 -5.92 -6.17 -5.64
CA LEU A 140 -5.20 -5.05 -6.28
C LEU A 140 -5.22 -5.11 -7.81
N GLY A 141 -5.62 -6.25 -8.39
CA GLY A 141 -5.59 -6.49 -9.83
C GLY A 141 -4.17 -6.58 -10.40
N GLN A 142 -3.17 -6.96 -9.62
CA GLN A 142 -1.77 -7.02 -10.07
C GLN A 142 -1.14 -8.39 -9.78
N SER A 143 -0.13 -8.79 -10.53
CA SER A 143 0.62 -10.03 -10.30
C SER A 143 1.64 -9.93 -9.16
N THR A 144 2.00 -8.70 -8.79
CA THR A 144 2.90 -8.35 -7.68
C THR A 144 2.39 -7.10 -7.01
N GLY A 145 2.70 -6.89 -5.74
CA GLY A 145 2.26 -5.71 -5.03
C GLY A 145 3.11 -5.36 -3.83
N PRO A 146 2.68 -4.35 -3.05
CA PRO A 146 3.39 -3.91 -1.88
C PRO A 146 3.36 -4.95 -0.75
N ARG A 147 4.12 -4.67 0.30
CA ARG A 147 3.98 -5.39 1.57
C ARG A 147 2.55 -5.19 2.11
N MET A 148 1.80 -6.28 2.22
CA MET A 148 0.36 -6.22 2.51
C MET A 148 0.02 -5.57 3.86
N GLY A 149 0.79 -5.82 4.91
CA GLY A 149 0.53 -5.19 6.21
C GLY A 149 0.73 -3.68 6.19
N SER A 150 1.74 -3.19 5.48
CA SER A 150 1.95 -1.75 5.28
C SER A 150 0.85 -1.13 4.43
N PHE A 151 0.40 -1.85 3.40
CA PHE A 151 -0.71 -1.44 2.56
C PHE A 151 -2.01 -1.29 3.37
N ILE A 152 -2.41 -2.33 4.13
CA ILE A 152 -3.67 -2.33 4.89
C ILE A 152 -3.65 -1.25 5.97
N ALA A 153 -2.52 -1.10 6.68
CA ALA A 153 -2.37 -0.07 7.70
C ALA A 153 -2.47 1.35 7.11
N LEU A 154 -2.00 1.55 5.88
CA LEU A 154 -2.06 2.84 5.19
C LEU A 154 -3.45 3.10 4.58
N TYR A 155 -4.04 2.10 3.93
CA TYR A 155 -5.37 2.21 3.32
C TYR A 155 -6.46 2.40 4.38
N GLY A 156 -6.24 1.77 5.54
CA GLY A 156 -7.20 1.66 6.61
C GLY A 156 -7.76 0.24 6.70
N ILE A 157 -7.93 -0.23 7.94
CA ILE A 157 -8.41 -1.60 8.21
C ILE A 157 -9.86 -1.75 7.75
N LYS A 158 -10.72 -0.76 8.02
CA LYS A 158 -12.14 -0.79 7.61
C LYS A 158 -12.29 -0.81 6.09
N GLU A 159 -11.50 0.01 5.41
CA GLU A 159 -11.43 0.12 3.96
C GLU A 159 -10.92 -1.20 3.35
N SER A 160 -9.93 -1.83 3.97
CA SER A 160 -9.41 -3.13 3.55
C SER A 160 -10.42 -4.27 3.75
N VAL A 161 -11.17 -4.26 4.86
CA VAL A 161 -12.28 -5.20 5.11
C VAL A 161 -13.37 -5.06 4.06
N ALA A 162 -13.71 -3.82 3.68
CA ALA A 162 -14.67 -3.55 2.60
C ALA A 162 -14.15 -4.04 1.25
N LEU A 163 -12.88 -3.78 0.92
CA LEU A 163 -12.23 -4.24 -0.31
C LEU A 163 -12.26 -5.77 -0.43
N ILE A 164 -11.93 -6.50 0.64
CA ILE A 164 -12.03 -7.96 0.65
C ILE A 164 -13.47 -8.41 0.43
N GLY A 165 -14.44 -7.73 1.05
CA GLY A 165 -15.86 -7.98 0.82
C GLY A 165 -16.27 -7.77 -0.64
N ASP A 166 -15.78 -6.73 -1.29
CA ASP A 166 -16.08 -6.45 -2.69
C ASP A 166 -15.43 -7.46 -3.65
N ALA A 167 -14.20 -7.91 -3.35
CA ALA A 167 -13.54 -8.98 -4.08
C ALA A 167 -14.32 -10.31 -3.98
N LEU A 168 -14.73 -10.69 -2.77
CA LEU A 168 -15.53 -11.91 -2.52
C LEU A 168 -16.89 -11.88 -3.23
N ASN A 169 -17.45 -10.69 -3.45
CA ASN A 169 -18.73 -10.50 -4.14
C ASN A 169 -18.56 -10.24 -5.66
N GLY A 170 -17.35 -10.31 -6.20
CA GLY A 170 -17.08 -10.09 -7.62
C GLY A 170 -17.37 -8.67 -8.12
N LYS A 171 -17.25 -7.66 -7.24
CA LYS A 171 -17.51 -6.26 -7.59
C LYS A 171 -16.29 -5.54 -8.18
N LEU A 172 -15.08 -6.06 -7.96
CA LEU A 172 -13.84 -5.48 -8.50
C LEU A 172 -13.70 -5.87 -9.97
N LYS A 173 -13.38 -4.91 -10.84
CA LYS A 173 -13.27 -5.07 -12.29
C LYS A 173 -12.12 -4.26 -12.85
#